data_AF-A0A7D3WXH0-F1
#
_entry.id   AF-A0A7D3WXH0-F1
#
_cell.length_a   1.000
_cell.length_b   1.000
_cell.length_c   1.000
_cell.angle_alpha   90.00
_cell.angle_beta   90.00
_cell.angle_gamma   90.00
#
_symmetry.space_group_name_H-M   'P 1'
#
loop_
_entity.id
_entity.type
_entity.pdbx_description
1 polymer ?
#
loop_
_entity_poly.entity_id
_entity_poly.type
_entity_poly.pdbx_seq_one_letter_code
_entity_poly.pdbx_strand_id
1 'polypeptide(L)'
;MQRIDRERQQQGIVSGIFSSFNDAPGGFKGELQEINLHGGMEYWYDNKIAARVGYFYENPHTGARQYLSFGLGAQLSVFGVDGTYLVPNSQANPLAQTIRVSLHFNLNKLADAFDEKGAGGTQGTLPN
;
A
#
# COMPACT_ATOMS: atom_id res chain seq x y z
N MET A 1 38.31 27.99 -18.66
CA MET A 1 37.72 26.80 -17.98
C MET A 1 36.41 27.19 -17.28
N GLN A 2 35.32 27.49 -18.00
CA GLN A 2 34.01 27.86 -17.39
C GLN A 2 32.79 27.56 -18.28
N ARG A 3 32.71 26.41 -18.96
CA ARG A 3 31.58 26.15 -19.88
C ARG A 3 31.22 24.68 -20.02
N ILE A 4 30.89 23.94 -18.95
CA ILE A 4 30.23 22.62 -19.13
C ILE A 4 29.08 22.34 -18.12
N ASP A 5 28.99 23.00 -16.96
CA ASP A 5 28.06 22.54 -15.89
C ASP A 5 26.67 23.22 -15.82
N ARG A 6 26.01 23.56 -16.95
CA ARG A 6 24.66 24.20 -16.90
C ARG A 6 23.56 23.59 -17.76
N GLU A 7 23.75 22.44 -18.41
CA GLU A 7 22.70 21.86 -19.27
C GLU A 7 21.88 20.73 -18.63
N ARG A 8 22.19 20.30 -17.40
CA ARG A 8 21.41 19.26 -16.69
C ARG A 8 20.44 19.77 -15.62
N GLN A 9 20.26 21.09 -15.49
CA GLN A 9 19.38 21.69 -14.46
C GLN A 9 18.09 22.32 -15.00
N GLN A 10 17.83 22.26 -16.31
CA GLN A 10 16.68 22.95 -16.93
C GLN A 10 15.69 22.05 -17.67
N GLN A 11 15.66 20.75 -17.39
CA GLN A 11 14.40 20.03 -17.54
C GLN A 11 13.68 20.19 -16.21
N GLY A 12 12.78 21.18 -16.13
CA GLY A 12 11.86 21.27 -15.01
C GLY A 12 11.19 19.91 -14.81
N ILE A 13 10.88 19.53 -13.58
CA ILE A 13 10.27 18.23 -13.25
C ILE A 13 9.09 17.90 -14.19
N VAL A 14 8.34 18.94 -14.57
CA VAL A 14 7.27 18.88 -15.58
C VAL A 14 7.79 18.44 -16.95
N SER A 15 8.84 19.07 -17.48
CA SER A 15 9.50 18.69 -18.74
C SER A 15 10.08 17.28 -18.68
N GLY A 16 10.65 16.86 -17.54
CA GLY A 16 11.14 15.49 -17.33
C GLY A 16 10.03 14.45 -17.38
N ILE A 17 8.85 14.72 -16.80
CA ILE A 17 7.69 13.83 -16.87
C ILE A 17 7.20 13.69 -18.32
N PHE A 18 7.09 14.80 -19.06
CA PHE A 18 6.60 14.77 -20.45
C PHE A 18 7.65 14.23 -21.45
N SER A 19 8.95 14.42 -21.21
CA SER A 19 10.02 13.88 -22.06
C SER A 19 10.24 12.38 -21.87
N SER A 20 9.99 11.86 -20.66
CA SER A 20 10.10 10.42 -20.35
C SER A 20 9.26 9.54 -21.28
N PHE A 21 8.07 10.01 -21.67
CA PHE A 21 7.18 9.29 -22.59
C PHE A 21 7.57 9.39 -24.08
N ASN A 22 8.50 10.27 -24.46
CA ASN A 22 8.83 10.58 -25.86
C ASN A 22 10.29 10.28 -26.24
N ASP A 23 11.21 10.18 -25.27
CA ASP A 23 12.67 10.05 -25.51
C ASP A 23 13.22 8.65 -25.22
N ALA A 24 12.37 7.65 -24.97
CA ALA A 24 12.81 6.28 -24.69
C ALA A 24 13.43 5.62 -25.95
N PRO A 25 14.74 5.29 -25.99
CA PRO A 25 15.45 4.78 -27.18
C PRO A 25 15.01 3.38 -27.66
N GLY A 26 13.97 2.79 -27.07
CA GLY A 26 13.40 1.47 -27.40
C GLY A 26 11.93 1.50 -27.86
N GLY A 27 11.30 2.68 -27.92
CA GLY A 27 9.90 2.86 -28.30
C GLY A 27 8.88 2.20 -27.36
N PHE A 28 7.60 2.35 -27.70
CA PHE A 28 6.42 1.80 -26.97
C PHE A 28 6.53 0.30 -26.62
N LYS A 29 7.32 -0.46 -27.41
CA LYS A 29 7.52 -1.90 -27.23
C LYS A 29 8.39 -2.24 -26.01
N GLY A 30 9.36 -1.37 -25.66
CA GLY A 30 10.19 -1.51 -24.46
C GLY A 30 9.45 -1.08 -23.19
N GLU A 31 8.73 0.04 -23.25
CA GLU A 31 7.93 0.51 -22.10
C GLU A 31 6.77 -0.43 -21.74
N LEU A 32 6.08 -1.03 -22.73
CA LEU A 32 5.06 -2.05 -22.46
C LEU A 32 5.64 -3.31 -21.80
N GLN A 33 6.93 -3.60 -22.05
CA GLN A 33 7.63 -4.73 -21.44
C GLN A 33 8.01 -4.46 -19.97
N GLU A 34 8.08 -3.19 -19.55
CA GLU A 34 8.33 -2.78 -18.17
C GLU A 34 7.04 -2.69 -17.32
N ILE A 35 5.89 -3.02 -17.89
CA ILE A 35 4.62 -3.02 -17.15
C ILE A 35 4.63 -4.12 -16.09
N ASN A 36 4.49 -3.68 -14.83
CA ASN A 36 4.24 -4.54 -13.69
C ASN A 36 2.74 -4.82 -13.57
N LEU A 37 2.36 -6.10 -13.63
CA LEU A 37 0.98 -6.51 -13.34
C LEU A 37 0.86 -6.91 -11.87
N HIS A 38 -0.08 -6.28 -11.19
CA HIS A 38 -0.51 -6.67 -9.86
C HIS A 38 -2.01 -6.94 -9.89
N GLY A 39 -2.42 -8.06 -9.33
CA GLY A 39 -3.83 -8.43 -9.20
C GLY A 39 -4.06 -9.09 -7.86
N GLY A 40 -5.26 -8.94 -7.30
CA GLY A 40 -5.59 -9.57 -6.03
C GLY A 40 -7.09 -9.58 -5.77
N MET A 41 -7.48 -10.41 -4.82
CA MET A 41 -8.84 -10.55 -4.32
C MET A 41 -8.85 -10.26 -2.84
N GLU A 42 -9.86 -9.51 -2.40
CA GLU A 42 -10.13 -9.22 -1.01
C GLU A 42 -11.55 -9.69 -0.67
N TYR A 43 -11.69 -10.36 0.46
CA TYR A 43 -12.94 -10.88 0.97
C TYR A 43 -13.11 -10.48 2.43
N TRP A 44 -14.24 -9.83 2.73
CA TRP A 44 -14.60 -9.44 4.09
C TRP A 44 -15.75 -10.30 4.59
N TYR A 45 -15.58 -10.87 5.78
CA TYR A 45 -16.60 -11.59 6.50
C TYR A 45 -17.05 -10.79 7.72
N ASP A 46 -18.35 -10.43 7.73
CA ASP A 46 -19.02 -9.71 8.82
C ASP A 46 -18.32 -8.41 9.27
N ASN A 47 -17.56 -7.75 8.36
CA ASN A 47 -16.73 -6.57 8.65
C ASN A 47 -15.74 -6.76 9.83
N LYS A 48 -15.49 -8.01 10.22
CA LYS A 48 -14.63 -8.37 11.36
C LYS A 48 -13.44 -9.21 10.92
N ILE A 49 -13.57 -10.00 9.86
CA ILE A 49 -12.49 -10.84 9.35
C ILE A 49 -12.25 -10.48 7.89
N ALA A 50 -11.01 -10.24 7.52
CA ALA A 50 -10.58 -10.00 6.15
C ALA A 50 -9.68 -11.13 5.69
N ALA A 51 -9.89 -11.61 4.48
CA ALA A 51 -8.96 -12.47 3.77
C ALA A 51 -8.54 -11.78 2.47
N ARG A 52 -7.24 -11.75 2.22
CA ARG A 52 -6.64 -11.10 1.06
C ARG A 52 -5.72 -12.09 0.38
N VAL A 53 -5.77 -12.13 -0.93
CA VAL A 53 -4.79 -12.85 -1.73
C VAL A 53 -4.39 -11.97 -2.90
N GLY A 54 -3.09 -11.87 -3.17
CA GLY A 54 -2.56 -11.09 -4.27
C GLY A 54 -1.52 -11.88 -5.03
N TYR A 55 -1.39 -11.57 -6.30
CA TYR A 55 -0.36 -12.08 -7.17
C TYR A 55 0.27 -10.90 -7.90
N PHE A 56 1.58 -10.82 -7.79
CA PHE A 56 2.40 -9.84 -8.47
C PHE A 56 3.27 -10.52 -9.50
N TYR A 57 3.23 -10.01 -10.72
CA TYR A 57 3.98 -10.48 -11.86
C TYR A 57 4.72 -9.32 -12.52
N GLU A 58 6.04 -9.43 -12.54
CA GLU A 58 6.94 -8.56 -13.29
C GLU A 58 7.56 -9.32 -14.47
N ASN A 59 7.80 -8.61 -15.56
CA ASN A 59 8.37 -9.17 -16.77
C ASN A 59 9.79 -9.74 -16.54
N PRO A 60 10.10 -10.94 -17.07
CA PRO A 60 11.44 -11.53 -17.00
C PRO A 60 12.58 -10.66 -17.54
N HIS A 61 12.31 -9.72 -18.45
CA HIS A 61 13.34 -8.86 -19.04
C HIS A 61 13.78 -7.69 -18.15
N THR A 62 12.96 -7.29 -17.17
CA THR A 62 13.21 -6.07 -16.36
C THR A 62 13.62 -6.38 -14.93
N GLY A 63 13.16 -7.51 -14.37
CA GLY A 63 13.47 -7.87 -12.97
C GLY A 63 13.07 -9.27 -12.53
N ALA A 64 12.19 -9.95 -13.27
CA ALA A 64 11.74 -11.32 -12.99
C ALA A 64 11.25 -11.53 -11.54
N ARG A 65 10.66 -10.50 -10.90
CA ARG A 65 10.13 -10.60 -9.55
C ARG A 65 8.66 -10.99 -9.60
N GLN A 66 8.41 -12.20 -9.16
CA GLN A 66 7.06 -12.73 -8.97
C GLN A 66 6.88 -13.07 -7.50
N TYR A 67 5.79 -12.58 -6.91
CA TYR A 67 5.44 -12.90 -5.53
C TYR A 67 3.94 -13.05 -5.37
N LEU A 68 3.56 -13.98 -4.53
CA LEU A 68 2.20 -14.24 -4.12
C LEU A 68 2.05 -13.72 -2.68
N SER A 69 1.07 -12.87 -2.45
CA SER A 69 0.74 -12.35 -1.12
C SER A 69 -0.52 -13.02 -0.58
N PHE A 70 -0.50 -13.38 0.70
CA PHE A 70 -1.65 -13.86 1.44
C PHE A 70 -1.80 -13.00 2.69
N GLY A 71 -2.97 -12.42 2.90
CA GLY A 71 -3.28 -11.59 4.05
C GLY A 71 -4.49 -12.09 4.80
N LEU A 72 -4.45 -12.00 6.12
CA LEU A 72 -5.57 -12.25 7.01
C LEU A 72 -5.66 -11.10 8.01
N GLY A 73 -6.82 -10.50 8.11
CA GLY A 73 -7.11 -9.40 9.01
C GLY A 73 -8.25 -9.74 9.96
N ALA A 74 -8.20 -9.19 11.16
CA ALA A 74 -9.29 -9.21 12.11
C ALA A 74 -9.49 -7.81 12.70
N GLN A 75 -10.72 -7.31 12.63
CA GLN A 75 -11.12 -6.02 13.16
C GLN A 75 -12.14 -6.19 14.28
N LEU A 76 -11.76 -5.73 15.47
CA LEU A 76 -12.64 -5.49 16.60
C LEU A 76 -13.05 -4.02 16.65
N SER A 77 -14.04 -3.68 17.47
CA SER A 77 -14.62 -2.33 17.52
C SER A 77 -13.59 -1.21 17.66
N VAL A 78 -12.58 -1.36 18.52
CA VAL A 78 -11.56 -0.32 18.77
C VAL A 78 -10.15 -0.69 18.28
N PHE A 79 -9.94 -1.94 17.89
CA PHE A 79 -8.63 -2.52 17.58
C PHE A 79 -8.72 -3.42 16.36
N GLY A 80 -7.82 -3.27 15.40
CA GLY A 80 -7.67 -4.16 14.26
C GLY A 80 -6.24 -4.68 14.16
N VAL A 81 -6.11 -5.91 13.69
CA VAL A 81 -4.83 -6.55 13.38
C VAL A 81 -4.88 -7.12 11.99
N ASP A 82 -3.85 -6.86 11.19
CA ASP A 82 -3.71 -7.39 9.86
C ASP A 82 -2.35 -8.08 9.73
N GLY A 83 -2.37 -9.36 9.38
CA GLY A 83 -1.19 -10.15 9.06
C GLY A 83 -1.10 -10.35 7.55
N THR A 84 0.06 -10.13 6.96
CA THR A 84 0.32 -10.43 5.54
C THR A 84 1.61 -11.21 5.39
N TYR A 85 1.53 -12.31 4.66
CA TYR A 85 2.63 -13.18 4.30
C TYR A 85 2.91 -13.08 2.80
N LEU A 86 4.18 -12.95 2.45
CA LEU A 86 4.65 -12.81 1.07
C LEU A 86 5.48 -14.04 0.70
N VAL A 87 5.01 -14.81 -0.27
CA VAL A 87 5.67 -15.97 -0.84
C VAL A 87 6.27 -15.58 -2.19
N PRO A 88 7.58 -15.29 -2.27
CA PRO A 88 8.22 -15.07 -3.56
C PRO A 88 8.38 -16.38 -4.32
N ASN A 89 8.15 -16.33 -5.63
CA ASN A 89 8.33 -17.46 -6.53
C ASN A 89 9.66 -17.38 -7.31
N SER A 90 10.48 -16.35 -7.05
CA SER A 90 11.78 -16.11 -7.69
C SER A 90 12.94 -16.28 -6.70
N GLN A 91 14.00 -16.96 -7.15
CA GLN A 91 15.03 -17.64 -6.35
C GLN A 91 16.01 -16.74 -5.58
N ALA A 92 15.83 -15.41 -5.60
CA ALA A 92 16.76 -14.46 -4.98
C ALA A 92 16.07 -13.20 -4.44
N ASN A 93 15.02 -13.34 -3.63
CA ASN A 93 14.38 -12.19 -2.98
C ASN A 93 14.62 -12.21 -1.46
N PRO A 94 15.46 -11.32 -0.89
CA PRO A 94 15.77 -11.28 0.55
C PRO A 94 14.59 -10.87 1.45
N LEU A 95 13.42 -10.58 0.87
CA LEU A 95 12.15 -10.40 1.58
C LEU A 95 11.29 -11.67 1.64
N ALA A 96 11.81 -12.80 1.13
CA ALA A 96 11.18 -14.11 1.29
C ALA A 96 10.91 -14.38 2.76
N GLN A 97 9.67 -14.81 3.08
CA GLN A 97 9.24 -15.17 4.42
C GLN A 97 9.07 -14.00 5.40
N THR A 98 8.90 -12.78 4.91
CA THR A 98 8.57 -11.65 5.80
C THR A 98 7.09 -11.70 6.17
N ILE A 99 6.81 -11.84 7.46
CA ILE A 99 5.46 -11.62 8.02
C ILE A 99 5.35 -10.13 8.32
N ARG A 100 4.41 -9.46 7.65
CA ARG A 100 4.04 -8.08 7.98
C ARG A 100 2.87 -8.13 8.94
N VAL A 101 3.03 -7.53 10.11
CA VAL A 101 1.95 -7.34 11.07
C VAL A 101 1.64 -5.85 11.14
N SER A 102 0.38 -5.49 10.99
CA SER A 102 -0.13 -4.14 11.10
C SER A 102 -1.19 -4.09 12.19
N LEU A 103 -1.13 -3.04 13.00
CA LEU A 103 -2.05 -2.80 14.11
C LEU A 103 -2.78 -1.49 13.86
N HIS A 104 -4.09 -1.53 13.97
CA HIS A 104 -4.99 -0.41 13.69
C HIS A 104 -5.75 -0.06 14.96
N PHE A 105 -5.77 1.21 15.34
CA PHE A 105 -6.52 1.70 16.50
C PHE A 105 -7.53 2.75 16.05
N ASN A 106 -8.80 2.55 16.41
CA ASN A 106 -9.85 3.52 16.12
C ASN A 106 -10.07 4.42 17.35
N LEU A 107 -9.44 5.60 17.35
CA LEU A 107 -9.45 6.53 18.48
C LEU A 107 -10.85 7.12 18.76
N ASN A 108 -11.70 7.23 17.74
CA ASN A 108 -13.06 7.75 17.91
C ASN A 108 -13.89 6.78 18.74
N LYS A 109 -13.91 5.49 18.35
CA LYS A 109 -14.61 4.45 19.11
C LYS A 109 -14.00 4.19 20.48
N LEU A 110 -12.70 4.45 20.64
CA LEU A 110 -12.02 4.36 21.92
C LEU A 110 -12.54 5.44 22.88
N ALA A 111 -12.65 6.69 22.40
CA ALA A 111 -13.19 7.80 23.18
C ALA A 111 -14.64 7.55 23.61
N ASP A 112 -15.50 7.08 22.69
CA ASP A 112 -16.90 6.77 22.98
C ASP A 112 -17.04 5.69 24.07
N ALA A 113 -16.19 4.65 24.06
CA ALA A 113 -16.22 3.58 25.07
C ALA A 113 -15.76 4.05 26.46
N PHE A 114 -14.89 5.06 26.53
CA PHE A 114 -14.50 5.69 27.79
C PHE A 114 -15.55 6.68 28.29
N ASP A 115 -16.22 7.40 27.39
CA ASP A 115 -17.29 8.34 27.71
C ASP A 115 -18.52 7.59 28.28
N GLU A 116 -18.91 6.46 27.67
CA GLU A 116 -20.04 5.64 28.12
C GLU A 116 -19.83 5.00 29.51
N LYS A 117 -18.59 4.66 29.88
CA LYS A 117 -18.27 4.07 31.20
C LYS A 117 -17.77 5.07 32.24
N GLY A 118 -17.64 6.34 31.87
CA GLY A 118 -16.83 7.31 32.62
C GLY A 118 -17.39 8.72 32.68
N ALA A 119 -18.70 8.93 32.52
CA ALA A 119 -19.29 10.23 32.80
C ALA A 119 -20.75 10.10 33.27
N GLY A 120 -20.94 10.01 34.60
CA GLY A 120 -22.13 10.56 35.23
C GLY A 120 -22.15 12.08 35.07
N GLY A 121 -22.41 12.56 33.86
CA GLY A 121 -22.62 13.96 33.52
C GLY A 121 -24.11 14.25 33.55
N THR A 122 -24.52 15.00 34.56
CA THR A 122 -25.88 15.45 34.83
C THR A 122 -26.69 15.77 33.57
N GLN A 123 -27.72 14.96 33.32
CA GLN A 123 -28.80 15.28 32.40
C GLN A 123 -29.57 16.47 32.99
N GLY A 124 -29.16 17.68 32.61
CA GLY A 124 -29.86 18.91 32.93
C GLY A 124 -31.18 18.98 32.17
N THR A 125 -32.21 18.30 32.67
CA THR A 125 -33.60 18.58 32.31
C THR A 125 -33.99 19.93 32.91
N LEU A 126 -34.15 20.95 32.07
CA LEU A 126 -34.83 22.20 32.44
C LEU A 126 -36.33 22.00 32.26
N PRO A 127 -37.16 22.08 33.32
CA PRO A 127 -38.61 22.12 33.17
C PRO A 127 -39.06 23.51 32.67
N ASN A 128 -40.04 23.52 31.76
CA ASN A 128 -40.85 24.69 31.42
C ASN A 128 -41.82 25.03 32.54
#